data_AF-A0A4Y7KKS2-F1
#
_entry.id   AF-A0A4Y7KKS2-F1
#
_cell.length_a   1.000
_cell.length_b   1.000
_cell.length_c   1.000
_cell.angle_alpha   90.00
_cell.angle_beta   90.00
_cell.angle_gamma   90.00
#
_symmetry.space_group_name_H-M   'P 1'
#
loop_
_entity.id
_entity.type
_entity.pdbx_description
1 polymer ?
#
loop_
_entity_poly.entity_id
_entity_poly.type
_entity_poly.pdbx_seq_one_letter_code
_entity_poly.pdbx_strand_id
1 'polypeptide(L)'
;MTPSLRLYAFLSKEMQTLVSADVNSHPYSKWFKEYSYKRFKASYRDAEELLDKLCYSLSQEEIQVIKRLYRHAMRLEMDFFYSPQSEQTLILPIYPKLDAKKERLMLFADFDFTCTSVASLEILANIEILSAQKPDQQRQGEDRDGHSQIASIDLRKTWELLSQQYTLENENFKKEIMLGKKADSFDSYGGLYSAFEKLSSPKGKAVSRIFDSGVLKGISLEDIKQAGNCMKLHNGCLNFFEKVNNLDVSVIVMSCWSGNLTRSALSGGLDMLEVDGNEFSYADGIFTGEVTCQAHQSPMAKVEYFEDMVAKNAQEHVRIPRSVYIGDSVSDLLCLLTADIGIVIGSNKSLIEVGNHYGITFLPLYAGVVKEQKKRLDTDDPVVWKGGLCGILYTVTSWVLIS
;
A
#
# COMPACT_ATOMS: atom_id res chain seq x y z
N MET A 1 32.95 12.64 17.71
CA MET A 1 32.06 13.39 16.80
C MET A 1 30.64 13.07 17.18
N THR A 2 29.85 14.07 17.57
CA THR A 2 28.41 13.89 17.67
C THR A 2 27.86 14.15 16.27
N PRO A 3 27.43 13.13 15.51
CA PRO A 3 26.74 13.38 14.24
C PRO A 3 25.50 14.23 14.50
N SER A 4 25.02 14.93 13.47
CA SER A 4 23.68 15.51 13.46
C SER A 4 23.42 16.62 14.51
N LEU A 5 24.45 17.36 14.98
CA LEU A 5 24.29 18.51 15.89
C LEU A 5 23.28 19.55 15.39
N ARG A 6 23.28 19.79 14.06
CA ARG A 6 22.28 20.64 13.39
C ARG A 6 20.86 20.10 13.51
N LEU A 7 20.69 18.79 13.37
CA LEU A 7 19.41 18.11 13.51
C LEU A 7 18.90 18.21 14.95
N TYR A 8 19.75 17.94 15.95
CA TYR A 8 19.35 18.07 17.36
C TYR A 8 18.96 19.50 17.73
N ALA A 9 19.72 20.51 17.26
CA ALA A 9 19.37 21.91 17.47
C ALA A 9 18.05 22.31 16.78
N PHE A 10 17.77 21.73 15.60
CA PHE A 10 16.51 21.93 14.87
C PHE A 10 15.34 21.25 15.60
N LEU A 11 15.44 19.95 15.88
CA LEU A 11 14.41 19.16 16.58
C LEU A 11 14.08 19.77 17.95
N SER A 12 15.10 20.19 18.71
CA SER A 12 14.89 20.85 20.00
C SER A 12 14.11 22.16 19.88
N LYS A 13 14.29 22.91 18.78
CA LYS A 13 13.57 24.16 18.54
C LYS A 13 12.12 23.87 18.14
N GLU A 14 11.89 22.92 17.23
CA GLU A 14 10.54 22.54 16.80
C GLU A 14 9.75 21.84 17.91
N MET A 15 10.39 21.04 18.77
CA MET A 15 9.69 20.45 19.91
C MET A 15 9.30 21.51 20.96
N GLN A 16 10.09 22.57 21.14
CA GLN A 16 9.72 23.70 22.02
C GLN A 16 8.50 24.48 21.53
N THR A 17 8.23 24.52 20.23
CA THR A 17 7.02 25.17 19.70
C THR A 17 5.79 24.29 19.86
N LEU A 18 5.97 22.96 19.94
CA LEU A 18 4.90 21.96 20.07
C LEU A 18 4.52 21.66 21.53
N VAL A 19 5.45 21.76 22.48
CA VAL A 19 5.19 21.53 23.91
C VAL A 19 4.68 22.84 24.53
N SER A 20 3.36 22.95 24.72
CA SER A 20 2.70 24.13 25.30
C SER A 20 3.13 24.41 26.74
N ALA A 21 3.35 25.70 27.04
CA ALA A 21 3.45 26.44 28.32
C ALA A 21 4.25 25.88 29.52
N ASP A 22 4.42 24.57 29.68
CA ASP A 22 5.09 23.97 30.82
C ASP A 22 6.37 23.21 30.43
N VAL A 23 7.20 23.90 29.65
CA VAL A 23 8.52 23.42 29.20
C VAL A 23 9.42 23.03 30.38
N ASN A 24 9.14 23.53 31.59
CA ASN A 24 9.93 23.25 32.78
C ASN A 24 9.57 21.92 33.47
N SER A 25 8.36 21.40 33.31
CA SER A 25 7.94 20.11 33.88
C SER A 25 8.12 18.93 32.91
N HIS A 26 8.41 19.20 31.64
CA HIS A 26 8.58 18.15 30.63
C HIS A 26 9.80 17.25 30.92
N PRO A 27 9.71 15.92 30.75
CA PRO A 27 10.82 14.98 30.98
C PRO A 27 12.09 15.31 30.21
N TYR A 28 11.94 15.94 29.04
CA TYR A 28 13.04 16.36 28.16
C TYR A 28 13.38 17.85 28.27
N SER A 29 12.90 18.56 29.30
CA SER A 29 13.13 19.99 29.53
C SER A 29 14.62 20.38 29.52
N LYS A 30 15.48 19.53 30.08
CA LYS A 30 16.94 19.71 30.07
C LYS A 30 17.49 19.66 28.65
N TRP A 31 17.08 18.66 27.87
CA TRP A 31 17.49 18.49 26.47
C TRP A 31 17.04 19.69 25.62
N PHE A 32 15.79 20.12 25.78
CA PHE A 32 15.28 21.34 25.15
C PHE A 32 16.15 22.56 25.46
N LYS A 33 16.47 22.80 26.74
CA LYS A 33 17.31 23.95 27.14
C LYS A 33 18.73 23.87 26.60
N GLU A 34 19.30 22.67 26.54
CA GLU A 34 20.70 22.45 26.13
C GLU A 34 20.89 22.64 24.62
N TYR A 35 20.01 22.08 23.80
CA TYR A 35 20.17 22.06 22.34
C TYR A 35 19.51 23.25 21.62
N SER A 36 18.56 23.96 22.24
CA SER A 36 17.98 25.20 21.66
C SER A 36 18.79 26.46 21.96
N TYR A 37 19.78 26.38 22.86
CA TYR A 37 20.54 27.51 23.34
C TYR A 37 21.36 28.18 22.22
N LYS A 38 21.37 29.52 22.17
CA LYS A 38 22.12 30.27 21.13
C LYS A 38 23.60 29.91 21.08
N ARG A 39 24.22 29.60 22.22
CA ARG A 39 25.64 29.18 22.30
C ARG A 39 25.88 27.80 21.71
N PHE A 40 24.92 26.88 21.83
CA PHE A 40 24.99 25.57 21.16
C PHE A 40 24.95 25.74 19.63
N LYS A 41 24.13 26.68 19.13
CA LYS A 41 24.05 26.97 17.69
C LYS A 41 25.34 27.51 17.07
N ALA A 42 26.07 28.33 17.81
CA ALA A 42 27.40 28.78 17.39
C ALA A 42 28.42 27.63 17.48
N SER A 43 28.38 26.89 18.60
CA SER A 43 29.34 25.83 18.87
C SER A 43 29.33 24.67 17.87
N TYR A 44 28.19 24.31 17.27
CA TYR A 44 28.20 23.25 16.25
C TYR A 44 28.75 23.73 14.91
N ARG A 45 28.55 25.00 14.53
CA ARG A 45 29.11 25.55 13.29
C ARG A 45 30.63 25.61 13.38
N ASP A 46 31.13 26.07 14.52
CA ASP A 46 32.57 26.11 14.79
C ASP A 46 33.16 24.69 14.81
N ALA A 47 32.43 23.70 15.35
CA ALA A 47 32.83 22.31 15.34
C ALA A 47 32.83 21.69 13.92
N GLU A 48 31.84 22.01 13.08
CA GLU A 48 31.79 21.59 11.67
C GLU A 48 32.94 22.22 10.87
N GLU A 49 33.17 23.52 11.01
CA GLU A 49 34.26 24.22 10.33
C GLU A 49 35.64 23.71 10.77
N LEU A 50 35.80 23.41 12.06
CA LEU A 50 37.04 22.83 12.60
C LEU A 50 37.23 21.39 12.12
N LEU A 51 36.15 20.60 12.03
CA LEU A 51 36.20 19.25 11.43
C LEU A 51 36.59 19.30 9.96
N ASP A 52 36.03 20.23 9.17
CA ASP A 52 36.40 20.42 7.76
C ASP A 52 37.90 20.77 7.64
N LYS A 53 38.38 21.72 8.44
CA LYS A 53 39.80 22.11 8.49
C LYS A 53 40.72 20.96 8.90
N LEU A 54 40.31 20.17 9.89
CA LEU A 54 41.08 19.00 10.32
C LEU A 54 41.09 17.92 9.23
N CYS A 55 39.98 17.73 8.50
CA CYS A 55 39.91 16.76 7.41
C CYS A 55 40.86 17.08 6.25
N TYR A 56 41.20 18.35 6.01
CA TYR A 56 42.21 18.74 5.03
C TYR A 56 43.64 18.30 5.39
N SER A 57 43.90 18.03 6.68
CA SER A 57 45.23 17.63 7.17
C SER A 57 45.43 16.11 7.29
N LEU A 58 44.39 15.32 6.99
CA LEU A 58 44.40 13.87 7.14
C LEU A 58 44.95 13.16 5.90
N SER A 59 45.61 12.03 6.12
CA SER A 59 46.00 11.12 5.04
C SER A 59 44.77 10.41 4.45
N GLN A 60 44.91 9.82 3.25
CA GLN A 60 43.83 9.06 2.62
C GLN A 60 43.38 7.87 3.48
N GLU A 61 44.29 7.23 4.19
CA GLU A 61 44.02 6.12 5.10
C GLU A 61 43.19 6.57 6.30
N GLU A 62 43.53 7.72 6.90
CA GLU A 62 42.80 8.29 8.04
C GLU A 62 41.38 8.73 7.64
N ILE A 63 41.23 9.30 6.44
CA ILE A 63 39.93 9.67 5.87
C ILE A 63 39.04 8.43 5.72
N GLN A 64 39.57 7.28 5.28
CA GLN A 64 38.80 6.05 5.15
C GLN A 64 38.31 5.54 6.51
N VAL A 65 39.15 5.62 7.55
CA VAL A 65 38.77 5.23 8.92
C VAL A 65 37.64 6.12 9.44
N ILE A 66 37.78 7.45 9.32
CA ILE A 66 36.77 8.41 9.76
C ILE A 66 35.46 8.22 8.99
N LYS A 67 35.52 8.00 7.68
CA LYS A 67 34.33 7.73 6.85
C LYS A 67 33.60 6.47 7.29
N ARG A 68 34.32 5.41 7.66
CA ARG A 68 33.74 4.17 8.20
C ARG A 68 33.05 4.41 9.54
N LEU A 69 33.73 5.12 10.45
CA LEU A 69 33.18 5.46 11.78
C LEU A 69 31.96 6.37 11.68
N TYR A 70 32.00 7.38 10.81
CA TYR A 70 30.89 8.28 10.58
C TYR A 70 29.66 7.55 10.01
N ARG A 71 29.85 6.69 9.00
CA ARG A 71 28.76 5.85 8.46
C ARG A 71 28.17 4.93 9.53
N HIS A 72 29.01 4.35 10.38
CA HIS A 72 28.53 3.53 11.48
C HIS A 72 27.75 4.33 12.51
N ALA A 73 28.23 5.52 12.89
CA ALA A 73 27.53 6.42 13.81
C ALA A 73 26.18 6.89 13.25
N MET A 74 26.12 7.25 11.97
CA MET A 74 24.86 7.60 11.28
C MET A 74 23.89 6.41 11.24
N ARG A 75 24.40 5.20 11.00
CA ARG A 75 23.58 3.98 11.04
C ARG A 75 23.01 3.75 12.44
N LEU A 76 23.83 3.83 13.48
CA LEU A 76 23.37 3.69 14.87
C LEU A 76 22.37 4.77 15.28
N GLU A 77 22.54 5.99 14.79
CA GLU A 77 21.60 7.09 15.02
C GLU A 77 20.28 6.86 14.30
N MET A 78 20.31 6.42 13.04
CA MET A 78 19.12 5.94 12.33
C MET A 78 18.47 4.80 13.13
N ASP A 79 19.22 3.78 13.51
CA ASP A 79 18.71 2.64 14.29
C ASP A 79 18.10 3.10 15.62
N PHE A 80 18.61 4.15 16.27
CA PHE A 80 18.00 4.76 17.45
C PHE A 80 16.68 5.48 17.15
N PHE A 81 16.61 6.26 16.08
CA PHE A 81 15.36 6.94 15.67
C PHE A 81 14.31 5.97 15.11
N TYR A 82 14.74 4.86 14.51
CA TYR A 82 13.90 3.74 14.09
C TYR A 82 13.63 2.76 15.25
N SER A 83 14.37 2.86 16.35
CA SER A 83 14.11 2.06 17.55
C SER A 83 12.78 2.53 18.14
N PRO A 84 11.83 1.61 18.38
CA PRO A 84 10.50 1.99 18.85
C PRO A 84 10.57 2.56 20.26
N GLN A 85 10.68 3.89 20.38
CA GLN A 85 10.43 4.62 21.64
C GLN A 85 8.91 4.80 21.84
N SER A 86 8.21 3.69 22.05
CA SER A 86 6.98 3.53 22.84
C SER A 86 6.47 2.10 22.59
N GLU A 87 5.67 1.57 23.51
CA GLU A 87 4.97 0.28 23.40
C GLU A 87 3.91 0.25 22.28
N GLN A 88 4.22 0.75 21.08
CA GLN A 88 3.34 0.74 19.92
C GLN A 88 4.06 0.14 18.72
N THR A 89 4.38 -1.15 18.83
CA THR A 89 4.61 -2.04 17.69
C THR A 89 3.26 -2.30 17.03
N LEU A 90 2.69 -1.28 16.40
CA LEU A 90 1.25 -1.24 16.22
C LEU A 90 0.85 -1.51 14.78
N ILE A 91 0.90 -2.81 14.45
CA ILE A 91 0.55 -3.39 13.15
C ILE A 91 -0.75 -2.83 12.56
N LEU A 92 -1.74 -2.48 13.38
CA LEU A 92 -2.83 -1.60 12.96
C LEU A 92 -3.24 -0.79 14.18
N PRO A 93 -3.26 0.56 14.15
CA PRO A 93 -3.46 1.41 15.34
C PRO A 93 -4.72 1.15 16.17
N ILE A 94 -5.66 0.39 15.61
CA ILE A 94 -6.88 -0.09 16.26
C ILE A 94 -6.72 -1.43 16.97
N TYR A 95 -5.88 -2.35 16.52
CA TYR A 95 -5.91 -3.75 16.97
C TYR A 95 -5.79 -3.91 18.51
N PRO A 96 -4.81 -3.31 19.21
CA PRO A 96 -4.69 -3.37 20.68
C PRO A 96 -5.78 -2.60 21.41
N LYS A 97 -6.59 -1.80 20.69
CA LYS A 97 -7.70 -1.03 21.25
C LYS A 97 -9.04 -1.73 21.05
N LEU A 98 -9.09 -2.79 20.24
CA LEU A 98 -10.32 -3.58 20.05
C LEU A 98 -10.65 -4.34 21.32
N ASP A 99 -11.94 -4.36 21.68
CA ASP A 99 -12.42 -5.31 22.68
C ASP A 99 -12.49 -6.69 22.03
N ALA A 100 -11.47 -7.52 22.23
CA ALA A 100 -11.37 -8.84 21.63
C ALA A 100 -12.57 -9.76 21.93
N LYS A 101 -13.43 -9.44 22.91
CA LYS A 101 -14.67 -10.18 23.16
C LYS A 101 -15.86 -9.68 22.34
N LYS A 102 -15.85 -8.41 21.93
CA LYS A 102 -16.97 -7.76 21.24
C LYS A 102 -16.68 -7.40 19.80
N GLU A 103 -15.41 -7.27 19.43
CA GLU A 103 -14.96 -6.77 18.14
C GLU A 103 -14.00 -7.76 17.49
N ARG A 104 -14.05 -7.83 16.17
CA ARG A 104 -13.15 -8.64 15.34
C ARG A 104 -12.60 -7.77 14.22
N LEU A 105 -11.29 -7.77 14.04
CA LEU A 105 -10.66 -7.03 12.95
C LEU A 105 -10.79 -7.80 11.63
N MET A 106 -11.18 -7.08 10.59
CA MET A 106 -11.11 -7.51 9.20
C MET A 106 -10.20 -6.56 8.44
N LEU A 107 -9.20 -7.11 7.78
CA LEU A 107 -8.22 -6.39 7.01
C LEU A 107 -8.33 -6.78 5.55
N PHE A 108 -8.50 -5.78 4.70
CA PHE A 108 -8.51 -5.90 3.26
C PHE A 108 -7.32 -5.14 2.69
N ALA A 109 -6.67 -5.70 1.68
CA ALA A 109 -5.60 -5.04 0.96
C ALA A 109 -5.75 -5.27 -0.54
N ASP A 110 -5.62 -4.22 -1.34
CA ASP A 110 -5.40 -4.38 -2.78
C ASP A 110 -4.01 -4.99 -3.04
N PHE A 111 -3.85 -5.67 -4.17
CA PHE A 111 -2.58 -6.32 -4.49
C PHE A 111 -1.66 -5.46 -5.34
N ASP A 112 -2.12 -5.03 -6.51
CA ASP A 112 -1.28 -4.33 -7.48
C ASP A 112 -0.92 -2.93 -7.00
N PHE A 113 0.37 -2.56 -7.06
CA PHE A 113 0.91 -1.27 -6.59
C PHE A 113 0.80 -1.02 -5.07
N THR A 114 -0.16 -1.65 -4.39
CA THR A 114 -0.33 -1.67 -2.95
C THR A 114 0.64 -2.66 -2.29
N CYS A 115 0.67 -3.92 -2.73
CA CYS A 115 1.61 -4.94 -2.24
C CYS A 115 2.88 -5.04 -3.09
N THR A 116 2.79 -4.77 -4.39
CA THR A 116 3.87 -4.96 -5.39
C THR A 116 4.32 -3.64 -6.00
N SER A 117 5.52 -3.60 -6.59
CA SER A 117 5.96 -2.42 -7.37
C SER A 117 5.58 -2.46 -8.86
N VAL A 118 5.03 -3.59 -9.32
CA VAL A 118 4.72 -3.87 -10.74
C VAL A 118 3.31 -4.44 -10.81
N ALA A 119 2.55 -4.05 -11.83
CA ALA A 119 1.21 -4.59 -12.07
C ALA A 119 1.27 -6.07 -12.47
N SER A 120 0.39 -6.88 -11.88
CA SER A 120 0.17 -8.29 -12.22
C SER A 120 -0.09 -8.48 -13.70
N LEU A 121 -0.80 -7.53 -14.32
CA LEU A 121 -1.08 -7.56 -15.74
C LEU A 121 0.19 -7.55 -16.61
N GLU A 122 1.18 -6.73 -16.27
CA GLU A 122 2.45 -6.66 -17.00
C GLU A 122 3.23 -7.97 -16.86
N ILE A 123 3.14 -8.62 -15.70
CA ILE A 123 3.76 -9.93 -15.46
C ILE A 123 3.09 -11.00 -16.34
N LEU A 124 1.76 -11.06 -16.36
CA LEU A 124 1.02 -12.01 -17.21
C LEU A 124 1.35 -11.85 -18.69
N ALA A 125 1.45 -10.61 -19.16
CA ALA A 125 1.84 -10.33 -20.54
C ALA A 125 3.27 -10.79 -20.88
N ASN A 126 4.21 -10.59 -19.95
CA ASN A 126 5.58 -11.04 -20.13
C ASN A 126 5.70 -12.57 -20.16
N ILE A 127 4.93 -13.27 -19.32
CA ILE A 127 4.87 -14.74 -19.35
C ILE A 127 4.43 -15.22 -20.73
N GLU A 128 3.38 -14.63 -21.29
CA GLU A 128 2.87 -15.03 -22.60
C GLU A 128 3.91 -14.77 -23.70
N ILE A 129 4.49 -13.57 -23.74
CA ILE A 129 5.50 -13.21 -24.75
C ILE A 129 6.69 -14.18 -24.71
N LEU A 130 7.15 -14.57 -23.52
CA LEU A 130 8.25 -15.53 -23.35
C LEU A 130 7.82 -16.96 -23.74
N SER A 131 6.59 -17.36 -23.41
CA SER A 131 6.05 -18.69 -23.74
C SER A 131 5.84 -18.87 -25.25
N ALA A 132 5.50 -17.80 -25.96
CA ALA A 132 5.40 -17.77 -27.42
C ALA A 132 6.76 -17.89 -28.13
N GLN A 133 7.88 -17.67 -27.43
CA GLN A 133 9.24 -17.76 -27.98
C GLN A 133 9.92 -19.11 -27.74
N LYS A 134 9.34 -20.00 -26.91
CA LYS A 134 9.89 -21.33 -26.65
C LYS A 134 9.82 -22.18 -27.94
N PRO A 135 10.94 -22.78 -28.43
CA PRO A 135 10.96 -23.57 -29.66
C PRO A 135 10.12 -24.86 -29.53
N ASP A 136 9.51 -25.29 -30.64
CA ASP A 136 8.53 -26.38 -30.73
C ASP A 136 8.99 -27.76 -30.21
N GLN A 137 10.25 -27.93 -29.83
CA GLN A 137 10.78 -29.19 -29.29
C GLN A 137 10.28 -29.53 -27.87
N GLN A 138 9.71 -28.57 -27.12
CA GLN A 138 8.98 -28.84 -25.87
C GLN A 138 7.45 -28.96 -26.07
N ARG A 139 6.94 -28.79 -27.29
CA ARG A 139 5.51 -28.85 -27.64
C ARG A 139 5.11 -30.18 -28.29
N GLN A 140 5.95 -31.20 -28.21
CA GLN A 140 5.63 -32.55 -28.68
C GLN A 140 4.89 -33.33 -27.59
N GLY A 141 3.60 -33.04 -27.49
CA GLY A 141 2.65 -33.71 -26.63
C GLY A 141 1.25 -33.22 -26.98
N GLU A 142 0.66 -33.91 -27.95
CA GLU A 142 -0.78 -34.04 -28.20
C GLU A 142 -1.51 -32.91 -28.96
N ASP A 143 -2.37 -33.39 -29.86
CA ASP A 143 -3.16 -32.67 -30.86
C ASP A 143 -3.87 -31.45 -30.27
N ARG A 144 -3.31 -30.25 -30.51
CA ARG A 144 -4.09 -29.02 -30.40
C ARG A 144 -4.79 -28.77 -31.72
N ASP A 145 -6.11 -28.91 -31.71
CA ASP A 145 -7.00 -28.40 -32.75
C ASP A 145 -6.53 -27.01 -33.22
N GLY A 146 -6.44 -26.85 -34.54
CA GLY A 146 -5.78 -25.75 -35.26
C GLY A 146 -6.41 -24.36 -35.12
N HIS A 147 -6.69 -23.91 -33.89
CA HIS A 147 -7.27 -22.60 -33.61
C HIS A 147 -6.20 -21.60 -33.12
N SER A 148 -5.70 -20.85 -34.11
CA SER A 148 -4.90 -19.60 -34.08
C SER A 148 -3.62 -19.58 -33.24
N GLN A 149 -2.51 -20.02 -33.84
CA GLN A 149 -1.18 -19.55 -33.43
C GLN A 149 -1.04 -18.07 -33.84
N ILE A 150 -1.31 -17.14 -32.91
CA ILE A 150 -0.94 -15.74 -33.10
C ILE A 150 0.60 -15.67 -32.99
N ALA A 151 1.26 -15.08 -33.97
CA ALA A 151 2.72 -14.93 -33.93
C ALA A 151 3.14 -14.04 -32.74
N SER A 152 4.32 -14.27 -32.15
CA SER A 152 4.82 -13.48 -31.00
C SER A 152 4.85 -11.96 -31.26
N ILE A 153 5.07 -11.56 -32.52
CA ILE A 153 5.02 -10.16 -32.97
C ILE A 153 3.58 -9.59 -32.90
N ASP A 154 2.59 -10.40 -33.26
CA ASP A 154 1.17 -10.02 -33.24
C ASP A 154 0.62 -10.01 -31.81
N LEU A 155 1.10 -10.89 -30.92
CA LEU A 155 0.81 -10.85 -29.48
C LEU A 155 1.31 -9.55 -28.84
N ARG A 156 2.56 -9.16 -29.11
CA ARG A 156 3.12 -7.90 -28.59
C ARG A 156 2.32 -6.68 -29.04
N LYS A 157 1.95 -6.61 -30.33
CA LYS A 157 1.14 -5.50 -30.87
C LYS A 157 -0.25 -5.45 -30.24
N THR A 158 -0.90 -6.60 -30.11
CA THR A 158 -2.22 -6.69 -29.47
C THR A 158 -2.11 -6.26 -28.00
N TRP A 159 -1.05 -6.66 -27.31
CA TRP A 159 -0.78 -6.24 -25.94
C TRP A 159 -0.59 -4.73 -25.80
N GLU A 160 0.25 -4.15 -26.65
CA GLU A 160 0.48 -2.70 -26.69
C GLU A 160 -0.83 -1.94 -26.93
N LEU A 161 -1.68 -2.41 -27.85
CA LEU A 161 -2.97 -1.79 -28.13
C LEU A 161 -3.95 -1.88 -26.95
N LEU A 162 -4.08 -3.05 -26.33
CA LEU A 162 -4.95 -3.25 -25.16
C LEU A 162 -4.48 -2.43 -23.95
N SER A 163 -3.17 -2.39 -23.70
CA SER A 163 -2.57 -1.61 -22.62
C SER A 163 -2.74 -0.10 -22.82
N GLN A 164 -2.54 0.40 -24.04
CA GLN A 164 -2.80 1.80 -24.38
C GLN A 164 -4.28 2.16 -24.18
N GLN A 165 -5.19 1.29 -24.61
CA GLN A 165 -6.63 1.50 -24.43
C GLN A 165 -7.00 1.51 -22.94
N TYR A 166 -6.50 0.55 -22.15
CA TYR A 166 -6.71 0.51 -20.70
C TYR A 166 -6.21 1.79 -20.00
N THR A 167 -5.03 2.27 -20.38
CA THR A 167 -4.44 3.50 -19.83
C THR A 167 -5.30 4.73 -20.19
N LEU A 168 -5.71 4.84 -21.45
CA LEU A 168 -6.54 5.95 -21.93
C LEU A 168 -7.91 5.97 -21.24
N GLU A 169 -8.52 4.80 -21.02
CA GLU A 169 -9.80 4.68 -20.33
C GLU A 169 -9.70 5.09 -18.86
N ASN A 170 -8.59 4.76 -18.18
CA ASN A 170 -8.33 5.21 -16.81
C ASN A 170 -8.14 6.73 -16.73
N GLU A 171 -7.41 7.33 -17.68
CA GLU A 171 -7.25 8.78 -17.76
C GLU A 171 -8.57 9.50 -18.07
N ASN A 172 -9.38 8.95 -18.98
CA ASN A 172 -10.72 9.47 -19.26
C ASN A 172 -11.65 9.30 -18.06
N PHE A 173 -11.57 8.19 -17.33
CA PHE A 173 -12.30 8.00 -16.08
C PHE A 173 -11.99 9.09 -15.07
N LYS A 174 -10.71 9.38 -14.86
CA LYS A 174 -10.28 10.46 -13.99
C LYS A 174 -10.82 11.81 -14.46
N LYS A 175 -10.82 12.10 -15.76
CA LYS A 175 -11.39 13.37 -16.27
C LYS A 175 -12.88 13.45 -16.02
N GLU A 176 -13.61 12.38 -16.32
CA GLU A 176 -15.07 12.33 -16.20
C GLU A 176 -15.55 12.43 -14.75
N ILE A 177 -14.89 11.74 -13.83
CA ILE A 177 -15.23 11.81 -12.40
C ILE A 177 -14.96 13.21 -11.82
N MET A 178 -14.09 13.99 -12.46
CA MET A 178 -13.70 15.34 -12.05
C MET A 178 -14.47 16.46 -12.77
N LEU A 179 -15.46 16.14 -13.62
CA LEU A 179 -16.26 17.15 -14.34
C LEU A 179 -17.19 17.95 -13.43
N GLY A 180 -17.45 17.45 -12.21
CA GLY A 180 -18.31 18.10 -11.23
C GLY A 180 -17.71 19.38 -10.63
N LYS A 181 -18.49 20.07 -9.80
CA LYS A 181 -17.96 21.14 -8.97
C LYS A 181 -17.16 20.49 -7.83
N LYS A 182 -15.91 20.94 -7.66
CA LYS A 182 -15.10 20.59 -6.49
C LYS A 182 -15.85 20.92 -5.19
N ALA A 183 -15.96 19.95 -4.31
CA ALA A 183 -16.54 20.11 -2.99
C ALA A 183 -15.56 20.82 -2.03
N ASP A 184 -16.08 21.73 -1.21
CA ASP A 184 -15.30 22.43 -0.18
C ASP A 184 -15.04 21.55 1.04
N SER A 185 -15.95 20.61 1.31
CA SER A 185 -15.85 19.60 2.39
C SER A 185 -16.53 18.30 1.97
N PHE A 186 -16.12 17.19 2.57
CA PHE A 186 -16.80 15.91 2.37
C PHE A 186 -18.22 15.96 2.94
N ASP A 187 -19.21 16.05 2.05
CA ASP A 187 -20.63 16.21 2.42
C ASP A 187 -21.50 15.04 1.93
N SER A 188 -21.05 14.27 0.92
CA SER A 188 -21.83 13.15 0.41
C SER A 188 -20.99 12.06 -0.25
N TYR A 189 -20.93 10.89 0.41
CA TYR A 189 -20.48 9.64 -0.21
C TYR A 189 -21.33 9.28 -1.44
N GLY A 190 -22.64 9.56 -1.41
CA GLY A 190 -23.57 9.23 -2.50
C GLY A 190 -23.21 9.90 -3.82
N GLY A 191 -22.73 11.15 -3.80
CA GLY A 191 -22.28 11.83 -5.02
C GLY A 191 -21.06 11.18 -5.68
N LEU A 192 -20.10 10.71 -4.87
CA LEU A 192 -18.95 9.95 -5.34
C LEU A 192 -19.37 8.58 -5.86
N TYR A 193 -20.16 7.85 -5.07
CA TYR A 193 -20.68 6.53 -5.42
C TYR A 193 -21.44 6.56 -6.76
N SER A 194 -22.39 7.48 -6.94
CA SER A 194 -23.12 7.63 -8.19
C SER A 194 -22.23 8.00 -9.38
N ALA A 195 -21.11 8.70 -9.16
CA ALA A 195 -20.15 8.97 -10.22
C ALA A 195 -19.43 7.68 -10.65
N PHE A 196 -18.95 6.88 -9.68
CA PHE A 196 -18.36 5.57 -9.97
C PHE A 196 -19.35 4.61 -10.63
N GLU A 197 -20.60 4.54 -10.17
CA GLU A 197 -21.65 3.69 -10.73
C GLU A 197 -21.92 4.03 -12.21
N LYS A 198 -22.15 5.31 -12.53
CA LYS A 198 -22.36 5.78 -13.91
C LYS A 198 -21.18 5.42 -14.83
N LEU A 199 -19.97 5.59 -14.32
CA LEU A 199 -18.73 5.36 -15.07
C LEU A 199 -18.34 3.89 -15.15
N SER A 200 -18.91 3.01 -14.34
CA SER A 200 -18.60 1.57 -14.33
C SER A 200 -19.31 0.80 -15.43
N SER A 201 -20.46 1.30 -15.94
CA SER A 201 -21.25 0.62 -16.99
C SER A 201 -20.51 0.38 -18.33
N PRO A 202 -19.52 1.21 -18.75
CA PRO A 202 -18.67 0.90 -19.91
C PRO A 202 -17.28 0.36 -19.53
N LYS A 203 -16.78 0.63 -18.31
CA LYS A 203 -15.38 0.40 -17.89
C LYS A 203 -15.12 -0.94 -17.21
N GLY A 204 -16.16 -1.60 -16.67
CA GLY A 204 -16.07 -3.01 -16.26
C GLY A 204 -15.71 -3.97 -17.40
N LYS A 205 -15.73 -3.48 -18.65
CA LYS A 205 -15.33 -4.24 -19.83
C LYS A 205 -13.82 -4.23 -20.10
N ALA A 206 -13.02 -3.39 -19.45
CA ALA A 206 -11.61 -3.28 -19.81
C ALA A 206 -10.80 -4.53 -19.45
N VAL A 207 -11.02 -5.04 -18.23
CA VAL A 207 -10.45 -6.31 -17.77
C VAL A 207 -11.02 -7.47 -18.59
N SER A 208 -12.35 -7.51 -18.77
CA SER A 208 -13.02 -8.53 -19.58
C SER A 208 -12.49 -8.57 -21.03
N ARG A 209 -12.27 -7.42 -21.69
CA ARG A 209 -11.72 -7.36 -23.06
C ARG A 209 -10.34 -8.02 -23.18
N ILE A 210 -9.51 -7.93 -22.15
CA ILE A 210 -8.20 -8.59 -22.16
C ILE A 210 -8.39 -10.11 -22.13
N PHE A 211 -9.29 -10.62 -21.28
CA PHE A 211 -9.61 -12.05 -21.26
C PHE A 211 -10.28 -12.51 -22.57
N ASP A 212 -11.28 -11.77 -23.05
CA ASP A 212 -12.05 -12.07 -24.27
C ASP A 212 -11.18 -12.03 -25.53
N SER A 213 -10.10 -11.23 -25.53
CA SER A 213 -9.14 -11.20 -26.64
C SER A 213 -8.34 -12.48 -26.79
N GLY A 214 -8.33 -13.35 -25.77
CA GLY A 214 -7.59 -14.60 -25.76
C GLY A 214 -6.06 -14.41 -25.69
N VAL A 215 -5.56 -13.18 -25.52
CA VAL A 215 -4.11 -12.91 -25.50
C VAL A 215 -3.38 -13.58 -24.35
N LEU A 216 -4.08 -13.98 -23.29
CA LEU A 216 -3.48 -14.72 -22.18
C LEU A 216 -3.60 -16.24 -22.36
N LYS A 217 -4.39 -16.73 -23.33
CA LYS A 217 -4.61 -18.17 -23.54
C LYS A 217 -3.29 -18.84 -23.90
N GLY A 218 -2.94 -19.90 -23.18
CA GLY A 218 -1.69 -20.64 -23.41
C GLY A 218 -0.64 -20.47 -22.32
N ILE A 219 -0.80 -19.50 -21.40
CA ILE A 219 0.09 -19.38 -20.23
C ILE A 219 0.01 -20.63 -19.35
N SER A 220 1.17 -21.11 -18.90
CA SER A 220 1.27 -22.23 -17.96
C SER A 220 0.99 -21.77 -16.53
N LEU A 221 0.26 -22.58 -15.76
CA LEU A 221 0.12 -22.40 -14.32
C LEU A 221 1.48 -22.39 -13.61
N GLU A 222 2.44 -23.19 -14.07
CA GLU A 222 3.79 -23.22 -13.52
C GLU A 222 4.53 -21.91 -13.77
N ASP A 223 4.46 -21.38 -15.00
CA ASP A 223 5.07 -20.09 -15.35
C ASP A 223 4.43 -18.94 -14.52
N ILE A 224 3.10 -18.97 -14.28
CA ILE A 224 2.41 -18.03 -13.37
C ILE A 224 2.97 -18.13 -11.95
N LYS A 225 3.07 -19.34 -11.40
CA LYS A 225 3.57 -19.56 -10.04
C LYS A 225 5.02 -19.11 -9.89
N GLN A 226 5.86 -19.44 -10.87
CA GLN A 226 7.27 -19.04 -10.90
C GLN A 226 7.40 -17.51 -10.96
N ALA A 227 6.63 -16.85 -11.83
CA ALA A 227 6.63 -15.40 -11.93
C ALA A 227 6.18 -14.75 -10.63
N GLY A 228 5.12 -15.27 -9.99
CA GLY A 228 4.63 -14.84 -8.69
C GLY A 228 5.73 -14.89 -7.62
N ASN A 229 6.40 -16.03 -7.47
CA ASN A 229 7.51 -16.20 -6.53
C ASN A 229 8.68 -15.22 -6.78
N CYS A 230 8.82 -14.72 -8.01
CA CYS A 230 9.85 -13.73 -8.37
C CYS A 230 9.38 -12.27 -8.24
N MET A 231 8.11 -12.03 -7.92
CA MET A 231 7.57 -10.68 -7.81
C MET A 231 8.20 -9.93 -6.65
N LYS A 232 8.59 -8.67 -6.92
CA LYS A 232 9.10 -7.78 -5.88
C LYS A 232 7.94 -7.16 -5.13
N LEU A 233 7.78 -7.58 -3.89
CA LEU A 233 6.87 -6.95 -2.93
C LEU A 233 7.51 -5.70 -2.32
N HIS A 234 6.66 -4.74 -1.95
CA HIS A 234 7.11 -3.55 -1.25
C HIS A 234 7.75 -3.91 0.09
N ASN A 235 8.73 -3.10 0.50
CA ASN A 235 9.44 -3.32 1.76
C ASN A 235 8.46 -3.32 2.94
N GLY A 236 8.55 -4.35 3.78
CA GLY A 236 7.70 -4.55 4.94
C GLY A 236 6.34 -5.21 4.68
N CYS A 237 5.94 -5.44 3.41
CA CYS A 237 4.65 -6.03 3.04
C CYS A 237 4.47 -7.45 3.61
N LEU A 238 5.39 -8.37 3.31
CA LEU A 238 5.33 -9.75 3.85
C LEU A 238 5.41 -9.76 5.37
N ASN A 239 6.35 -9.00 5.95
CA ASN A 239 6.52 -8.92 7.41
C ASN A 239 5.24 -8.43 8.10
N PHE A 240 4.52 -7.49 7.48
CA PHE A 240 3.26 -7.01 7.99
C PHE A 240 2.21 -8.11 7.97
N PHE A 241 2.01 -8.79 6.84
CA PHE A 241 1.01 -9.85 6.77
C PHE A 241 1.35 -11.05 7.66
N GLU A 242 2.64 -11.39 7.81
CA GLU A 242 3.08 -12.44 8.73
C GLU A 242 2.75 -12.09 10.18
N LYS A 243 2.98 -10.83 10.56
CA LYS A 243 2.59 -10.34 11.88
C LYS A 243 1.07 -10.37 12.09
N VAL A 244 0.26 -9.96 11.11
CA VAL A 244 -1.22 -9.97 11.22
C VAL A 244 -1.78 -11.39 11.20
N ASN A 245 -1.22 -12.30 10.41
CA ASN A 245 -1.70 -13.68 10.30
C ASN A 245 -1.51 -14.48 11.61
N ASN A 246 -0.63 -14.02 12.50
CA ASN A 246 -0.47 -14.56 13.85
C ASN A 246 -1.48 -14.00 14.88
N LEU A 247 -2.38 -13.12 14.45
CA LEU A 247 -3.40 -12.48 15.29
C LEU A 247 -4.80 -13.05 14.97
N ASP A 248 -5.77 -12.82 15.85
CA ASP A 248 -7.18 -13.18 15.62
C ASP A 248 -7.85 -12.16 14.68
N VAL A 249 -7.38 -12.10 13.43
CA VAL A 249 -7.75 -11.14 12.40
C VAL A 249 -8.13 -11.90 11.12
N SER A 250 -9.18 -11.46 10.42
CA SER A 250 -9.44 -11.91 9.05
C SER A 250 -8.64 -11.03 8.09
N VAL A 251 -7.83 -11.64 7.23
CA VAL A 251 -7.01 -10.92 6.25
C VAL A 251 -7.37 -11.41 4.85
N ILE A 252 -7.80 -10.49 4.00
CA ILE A 252 -8.19 -10.76 2.61
C ILE A 252 -7.36 -9.86 1.69
N VAL A 253 -6.65 -10.44 0.75
CA VAL A 253 -5.96 -9.70 -0.32
C VAL A 253 -6.79 -9.79 -1.60
N MET A 254 -7.17 -8.64 -2.14
CA MET A 254 -7.99 -8.50 -3.34
C MET A 254 -7.08 -8.34 -4.57
N SER A 255 -7.29 -9.17 -5.57
CA SER A 255 -6.51 -9.21 -6.82
C SER A 255 -7.41 -9.08 -8.04
N CYS A 256 -7.11 -8.14 -8.93
CA CYS A 256 -7.93 -7.86 -10.11
C CYS A 256 -7.57 -8.73 -11.33
N TRP A 257 -6.45 -9.46 -11.29
CA TRP A 257 -5.89 -10.13 -12.48
C TRP A 257 -5.73 -11.63 -12.36
N SER A 258 -5.12 -12.13 -11.28
CA SER A 258 -4.92 -13.58 -11.12
C SER A 258 -4.71 -13.94 -9.65
N GLY A 259 -5.64 -14.73 -9.09
CA GLY A 259 -5.51 -15.27 -7.74
C GLY A 259 -4.26 -16.14 -7.59
N ASN A 260 -3.93 -16.98 -8.59
CA ASN A 260 -2.75 -17.85 -8.55
C ASN A 260 -1.43 -17.07 -8.55
N LEU A 261 -1.34 -15.99 -9.32
CA LEU A 261 -0.15 -15.13 -9.32
C LEU A 261 0.03 -14.46 -7.95
N THR A 262 -1.05 -13.89 -7.41
CA THR A 262 -1.05 -13.22 -6.11
C THR A 262 -0.71 -14.16 -4.96
N ARG A 263 -1.34 -15.34 -4.91
CA ARG A 263 -1.01 -16.39 -3.92
C ARG A 263 0.46 -16.79 -4.01
N SER A 264 1.00 -16.95 -5.22
CA SER A 264 2.40 -17.31 -5.41
C SER A 264 3.37 -16.18 -5.04
N ALA A 265 2.98 -14.92 -5.19
CA ALA A 265 3.79 -13.79 -4.72
C ALA A 265 3.83 -13.71 -3.19
N LEU A 266 2.74 -14.09 -2.52
CA LEU A 266 2.60 -14.03 -1.07
C LEU A 266 3.02 -15.34 -0.36
N SER A 267 3.21 -16.45 -1.11
CA SER A 267 3.57 -17.77 -0.55
C SER A 267 4.98 -17.84 0.04
N GLY A 268 5.83 -16.83 -0.16
CA GLY A 268 7.15 -16.72 0.49
C GLY A 268 7.14 -16.56 2.03
N GLY A 269 6.02 -16.89 2.68
CA GLY A 269 5.83 -16.88 4.13
C GLY A 269 4.40 -17.15 4.61
N LEU A 270 3.38 -17.24 3.73
CA LEU A 270 1.98 -17.19 4.15
C LEU A 270 1.00 -18.04 3.31
N ASP A 271 1.14 -19.36 3.36
CA ASP A 271 0.22 -20.32 2.70
C ASP A 271 -1.26 -20.22 3.16
N MET A 272 -1.57 -19.40 4.18
CA MET A 272 -2.90 -19.26 4.78
C MET A 272 -3.58 -17.90 4.54
N LEU A 273 -2.95 -16.97 3.81
CA LEU A 273 -3.63 -15.73 3.45
C LEU A 273 -4.77 -15.99 2.47
N GLU A 274 -5.94 -15.46 2.78
CA GLU A 274 -7.07 -15.47 1.88
C GLU A 274 -6.80 -14.48 0.73
N VAL A 275 -6.81 -14.98 -0.50
CA VAL A 275 -6.66 -14.18 -1.71
C VAL A 275 -7.92 -14.35 -2.53
N ASP A 276 -8.66 -13.26 -2.70
CA ASP A 276 -9.79 -13.20 -3.63
C ASP A 276 -9.34 -12.55 -4.93
N GLY A 277 -9.53 -13.25 -6.04
CA GLY A 277 -9.08 -12.78 -7.34
C GLY A 277 -9.58 -13.64 -8.48
N ASN A 278 -9.24 -13.24 -9.72
CA ASN A 278 -9.68 -14.02 -10.88
C ASN A 278 -9.10 -15.44 -10.84
N GLU A 279 -9.97 -16.43 -11.03
CA GLU A 279 -9.60 -17.84 -11.12
C GLU A 279 -9.69 -18.33 -12.56
N PHE A 280 -8.69 -19.11 -12.97
CA PHE A 280 -8.50 -19.54 -14.35
C PHE A 280 -8.80 -21.03 -14.48
N SER A 281 -9.37 -21.42 -15.62
CA SER A 281 -9.56 -22.81 -16.04
C SER A 281 -8.30 -23.31 -16.74
N TYR A 282 -7.79 -24.48 -16.35
CA TYR A 282 -6.58 -25.06 -16.92
C TYR A 282 -6.85 -26.46 -17.50
N ALA A 283 -6.33 -26.71 -18.69
CA ALA A 283 -6.24 -28.05 -19.29
C ALA A 283 -4.75 -28.41 -19.38
N ASP A 284 -4.35 -29.53 -18.79
CA ASP A 284 -2.95 -29.98 -18.72
C ASP A 284 -1.97 -28.91 -18.19
N GLY A 285 -2.44 -28.12 -17.22
CA GLY A 285 -1.66 -27.03 -16.63
C GLY A 285 -1.58 -25.76 -17.48
N ILE A 286 -2.27 -25.70 -18.61
CA ILE A 286 -2.30 -24.56 -19.54
C ILE A 286 -3.63 -23.83 -19.45
N PHE A 287 -3.60 -22.50 -19.34
CA PHE A 287 -4.80 -21.68 -19.28
C PHE A 287 -5.59 -21.80 -20.59
N THR A 288 -6.86 -22.21 -20.47
CA THR A 288 -7.75 -22.48 -21.61
C THR A 288 -8.28 -21.20 -22.27
N GLY A 289 -8.16 -20.06 -21.59
CA GLY A 289 -8.82 -18.80 -21.93
C GLY A 289 -10.10 -18.55 -21.13
N GLU A 290 -10.59 -19.54 -20.37
CA GLU A 290 -11.81 -19.42 -19.57
C GLU A 290 -11.49 -18.99 -18.13
N VAL A 291 -12.08 -17.88 -17.70
CA VAL A 291 -12.00 -17.38 -16.32
C VAL A 291 -13.21 -17.90 -15.53
N THR A 292 -12.97 -18.77 -14.56
CA THR A 292 -14.01 -19.43 -13.76
C THR A 292 -14.59 -18.54 -12.66
N CYS A 293 -13.81 -17.56 -12.20
CA CYS A 293 -14.26 -16.52 -11.27
C CYS A 293 -13.74 -15.17 -11.75
N GLN A 294 -14.62 -14.19 -11.90
CA GLN A 294 -14.27 -12.82 -12.27
C GLN A 294 -14.42 -11.91 -11.04
N ALA A 295 -13.29 -11.61 -10.39
CA ALA A 295 -13.24 -10.80 -9.18
C ALA A 295 -12.77 -9.37 -9.48
N HIS A 296 -13.36 -8.41 -8.77
CA HIS A 296 -12.85 -7.03 -8.61
C HIS A 296 -12.53 -6.26 -9.90
N GLN A 297 -13.22 -6.56 -11.01
CA GLN A 297 -12.94 -5.95 -12.32
C GLN A 297 -13.29 -4.46 -12.43
N SER A 298 -13.91 -3.89 -11.39
CA SER A 298 -14.25 -2.49 -11.31
C SER A 298 -14.24 -1.99 -9.87
N PRO A 299 -14.15 -0.66 -9.64
CA PRO A 299 -14.27 -0.10 -8.30
C PRO A 299 -15.59 -0.46 -7.61
N MET A 300 -16.67 -0.60 -8.37
CA MET A 300 -17.98 -1.01 -7.86
C MET A 300 -17.95 -2.46 -7.39
N ALA A 301 -17.41 -3.37 -8.21
CA ALA A 301 -17.26 -4.78 -7.84
C ALA A 301 -16.34 -4.96 -6.61
N LYS A 302 -15.34 -4.08 -6.44
CA LYS A 302 -14.49 -4.07 -5.23
C LYS A 302 -15.29 -3.69 -3.99
N VAL A 303 -16.06 -2.60 -4.02
CA VAL A 303 -16.79 -2.14 -2.83
C VAL A 303 -17.96 -3.07 -2.49
N GLU A 304 -18.66 -3.60 -3.49
CA GLU A 304 -19.73 -4.60 -3.30
C GLU A 304 -19.18 -5.84 -2.59
N TYR A 305 -18.06 -6.40 -3.07
CA TYR A 305 -17.42 -7.53 -2.42
C TYR A 305 -16.99 -7.21 -0.97
N PHE A 306 -16.37 -6.05 -0.76
CA PHE A 306 -15.94 -5.61 0.56
C PHE A 306 -17.13 -5.52 1.53
N GLU A 307 -18.22 -4.89 1.12
CA GLU A 307 -19.45 -4.74 1.92
C GLU A 307 -20.08 -6.09 2.21
N ASP A 308 -20.16 -6.98 1.22
CA ASP A 308 -20.69 -8.34 1.37
C ASP A 308 -19.87 -9.16 2.38
N MET A 309 -18.53 -9.06 2.33
CA MET A 309 -17.67 -9.78 3.27
C MET A 309 -17.79 -9.24 4.71
N VAL A 310 -17.87 -7.93 4.88
CA VAL A 310 -18.12 -7.32 6.20
C VAL A 310 -19.50 -7.71 6.74
N ALA A 311 -20.53 -7.69 5.89
CA ALA A 311 -21.89 -8.08 6.27
C ALA A 311 -21.98 -9.56 6.62
N LYS A 312 -21.35 -10.44 5.83
CA LYS A 312 -21.26 -11.87 6.11
C LYS A 312 -20.56 -12.13 7.44
N ASN A 313 -19.45 -11.46 7.72
CA ASN A 313 -18.75 -11.60 8.99
C ASN A 313 -19.63 -11.19 10.19
N ALA A 314 -20.38 -10.09 10.06
CA ALA A 314 -21.32 -9.65 11.09
C ALA A 314 -22.47 -10.65 11.34
N GLN A 315 -22.84 -11.46 10.35
CA GLN A 315 -23.87 -12.50 10.49
C GLN A 315 -23.32 -13.81 11.08
N GLU A 316 -22.10 -14.21 10.67
CA GLU A 316 -21.47 -15.46 11.09
C GLU A 316 -20.85 -15.38 12.49
N HIS A 317 -20.51 -14.19 12.96
CA HIS A 317 -19.86 -13.98 14.25
C HIS A 317 -20.66 -13.07 15.18
N VAL A 318 -20.59 -13.38 16.48
CA VAL A 318 -21.19 -12.55 17.54
C VAL A 318 -20.47 -11.21 17.70
N ARG A 319 -19.22 -11.12 17.25
CA ARG A 319 -18.38 -9.92 17.38
C ARG A 319 -18.63 -8.96 16.23
N ILE A 320 -18.66 -7.67 16.54
CA ILE A 320 -18.80 -6.57 15.57
C ILE A 320 -17.54 -6.51 14.71
N PRO A 321 -17.65 -6.60 13.37
CA PRO A 321 -16.50 -6.44 12.50
C PRO A 321 -16.00 -4.99 12.54
N ARG A 322 -14.68 -4.82 12.61
CA ARG A 322 -13.98 -3.56 12.43
C ARG A 322 -13.12 -3.69 11.20
N SER A 323 -13.38 -2.86 10.21
CA SER A 323 -12.81 -3.01 8.87
C SER A 323 -11.67 -2.03 8.61
N VAL A 324 -10.59 -2.54 8.04
CA VAL A 324 -9.49 -1.72 7.50
C VAL A 324 -9.33 -2.08 6.05
N TYR A 325 -9.20 -1.07 5.19
CA TYR A 325 -8.86 -1.27 3.80
C TYR A 325 -7.54 -0.56 3.48
N ILE A 326 -6.61 -1.26 2.84
CA ILE A 326 -5.33 -0.72 2.37
C ILE A 326 -5.34 -0.73 0.84
N GLY A 327 -5.12 0.41 0.22
CA GLY A 327 -5.07 0.54 -1.25
C GLY A 327 -4.19 1.71 -1.68
N ASP A 328 -3.95 1.85 -2.97
CA ASP A 328 -3.10 2.91 -3.52
C ASP A 328 -3.78 3.73 -4.62
N SER A 329 -4.91 3.29 -5.15
CA SER A 329 -5.44 3.79 -6.42
C SER A 329 -6.82 4.44 -6.30
N VAL A 330 -7.23 5.16 -7.34
CA VAL A 330 -8.61 5.69 -7.49
C VAL A 330 -9.63 4.54 -7.46
N SER A 331 -9.26 3.34 -7.92
CA SER A 331 -10.17 2.18 -7.94
C SER A 331 -10.52 1.67 -6.54
N ASP A 332 -9.70 1.99 -5.53
CA ASP A 332 -9.89 1.61 -4.15
C ASP A 332 -10.67 2.65 -3.34
N LEU A 333 -10.95 3.82 -3.92
CA LEU A 333 -11.44 4.98 -3.18
C LEU A 333 -12.77 4.71 -2.46
N LEU A 334 -13.66 3.92 -3.06
CA LEU A 334 -14.92 3.54 -2.43
C LEU A 334 -14.67 2.63 -1.22
N CYS A 335 -13.88 1.55 -1.36
CA CYS A 335 -13.54 0.67 -0.25
C CYS A 335 -12.80 1.40 0.88
N LEU A 336 -11.85 2.27 0.52
CA LEU A 336 -11.11 3.11 1.47
C LEU A 336 -12.04 3.99 2.31
N LEU A 337 -13.10 4.55 1.72
CA LEU A 337 -14.07 5.38 2.44
C LEU A 337 -15.08 4.56 3.22
N THR A 338 -15.51 3.41 2.69
CA THR A 338 -16.51 2.54 3.33
C THR A 338 -15.92 1.88 4.58
N ALA A 339 -14.62 1.53 4.56
CA ALA A 339 -13.95 0.93 5.72
C ALA A 339 -13.91 1.87 6.94
N ASP A 340 -13.91 1.28 8.15
CA ASP A 340 -13.74 2.06 9.39
C ASP A 340 -12.41 2.84 9.38
N ILE A 341 -11.38 2.28 8.75
CA ILE A 341 -10.11 2.94 8.48
C ILE A 341 -9.66 2.63 7.05
N GLY A 342 -9.68 3.64 6.19
CA GLY A 342 -9.01 3.61 4.90
C GLY A 342 -7.56 4.07 5.01
N ILE A 343 -6.62 3.22 4.58
CA ILE A 343 -5.19 3.52 4.52
C ILE A 343 -4.73 3.54 3.07
N VAL A 344 -4.28 4.70 2.62
CA VAL A 344 -3.63 4.92 1.34
C VAL A 344 -2.14 4.68 1.50
N ILE A 345 -1.60 3.71 0.76
CA ILE A 345 -0.18 3.46 0.71
C ILE A 345 0.47 4.13 -0.52
N GLY A 346 1.65 4.69 -0.31
CA GLY A 346 2.39 5.39 -1.34
C GLY A 346 1.87 6.81 -1.59
N SER A 347 2.02 7.28 -2.83
CA SER A 347 1.74 8.67 -3.20
C SER A 347 1.15 8.77 -4.59
N ASN A 348 -0.04 8.18 -4.78
CA ASN A 348 -0.79 8.26 -6.02
C ASN A 348 -1.46 9.64 -6.16
N LYS A 349 -0.92 10.47 -7.06
CA LYS A 349 -1.44 11.82 -7.30
C LYS A 349 -2.88 11.83 -7.79
N SER A 350 -3.26 10.87 -8.64
CA SER A 350 -4.61 10.78 -9.18
C SER A 350 -5.63 10.49 -8.08
N LEU A 351 -5.32 9.58 -7.16
CA LEU A 351 -6.16 9.31 -5.98
C LEU A 351 -6.34 10.56 -5.11
N ILE A 352 -5.24 11.28 -4.83
CA ILE A 352 -5.28 12.50 -4.03
C ILE A 352 -6.08 13.61 -4.73
N GLU A 353 -5.89 13.79 -6.04
CA GLU A 353 -6.63 14.78 -6.84
C GLU A 353 -8.13 14.49 -6.86
N VAL A 354 -8.52 13.23 -7.12
CA VAL A 354 -9.92 12.81 -7.09
C VAL A 354 -10.49 12.96 -5.69
N GLY A 355 -9.80 12.49 -4.64
CA GLY A 355 -10.32 12.60 -3.29
C GLY A 355 -10.51 14.06 -2.84
N ASN A 356 -9.54 14.93 -3.13
CA ASN A 356 -9.65 16.37 -2.85
C ASN A 356 -10.80 17.03 -3.62
N HIS A 357 -11.15 16.54 -4.81
CA HIS A 357 -12.30 17.05 -5.56
C HIS A 357 -13.62 16.79 -4.84
N TYR A 358 -13.70 15.67 -4.11
CA TYR A 358 -14.87 15.30 -3.32
C TYR A 358 -14.76 15.72 -1.85
N GLY A 359 -13.79 16.57 -1.51
CA GLY A 359 -13.62 17.11 -0.16
C GLY A 359 -13.02 16.11 0.85
N ILE A 360 -12.44 15.00 0.38
CA ILE A 360 -11.77 14.00 1.21
C ILE A 360 -10.46 14.57 1.74
N THR A 361 -10.19 14.36 3.01
CA THR A 361 -8.97 14.79 3.69
C THR A 361 -8.00 13.63 3.82
N PHE A 362 -6.76 13.83 3.36
CA PHE A 362 -5.67 12.87 3.52
C PHE A 362 -4.77 13.28 4.69
N LEU A 363 -4.59 12.41 5.67
CA LEU A 363 -3.78 12.67 6.87
C LEU A 363 -2.71 11.60 7.04
N PRO A 364 -1.45 11.93 7.39
CA PRO A 364 -0.47 10.92 7.75
C PRO A 364 -1.01 10.02 8.87
N LEU A 365 -0.92 8.70 8.69
CA LEU A 365 -1.49 7.72 9.64
C LEU A 365 -1.05 8.01 11.07
N TYR A 366 0.26 8.17 11.29
CA TYR A 366 0.83 8.49 12.60
C TYR A 366 0.21 9.75 13.23
N ALA A 367 0.03 10.82 12.44
CA ALA A 367 -0.59 12.06 12.93
C ALA A 367 -2.05 11.84 13.33
N GLY A 368 -2.79 11.03 12.54
CA GLY A 368 -4.14 10.58 12.87
C GLY A 368 -4.19 9.81 14.19
N VAL A 369 -3.33 8.80 14.33
CA VAL A 369 -3.23 7.97 15.53
C VAL A 369 -2.96 8.80 16.78
N VAL A 370 -1.98 9.71 16.72
CA VAL A 370 -1.64 10.59 17.84
C VAL A 370 -2.82 11.50 18.20
N LYS A 371 -3.50 12.07 17.20
CA LYS A 371 -4.67 12.94 17.43
C LYS A 371 -5.78 12.18 18.15
N GLU A 372 -6.07 10.96 17.71
CA GLU A 372 -7.14 10.17 18.31
C GLU A 372 -6.75 9.60 19.69
N GLN A 373 -5.47 9.24 19.91
CA GLN A 373 -4.97 8.88 21.24
C GLN A 373 -5.10 10.04 22.24
N LYS A 374 -4.81 11.27 21.82
CA LYS A 374 -4.99 12.46 22.67
C LYS A 374 -6.46 12.67 23.04
N LYS A 375 -7.37 12.57 22.08
CA LYS A 375 -8.82 12.68 22.36
C LYS A 375 -9.27 11.66 23.41
N ARG A 376 -8.83 10.41 23.31
CA ARG A 376 -9.16 9.38 24.31
C ARG A 376 -8.69 9.76 25.71
N LEU A 377 -7.48 10.30 25.85
CA LEU A 377 -6.97 10.74 27.16
C LEU A 377 -7.80 11.90 27.73
N ASP A 378 -8.35 12.75 26.87
CA ASP A 378 -9.11 13.93 27.27
C ASP A 378 -10.61 13.62 27.54
N THR A 379 -11.21 12.66 26.83
CA THR A 379 -12.66 12.40 26.87
C THR A 379 -13.09 11.09 27.53
N ASP A 380 -12.14 10.23 27.90
CA ASP A 380 -12.39 8.86 28.39
C ASP A 380 -13.30 8.02 27.47
N ASP A 381 -13.44 8.44 26.20
CA ASP A 381 -14.27 7.78 25.20
C ASP A 381 -13.53 6.56 24.65
N PRO A 382 -14.12 5.34 24.74
CA PRO A 382 -13.50 4.14 24.19
C PRO A 382 -13.45 4.13 22.65
N VAL A 383 -14.29 4.93 21.97
CA VAL A 383 -14.38 4.94 20.50
C VAL A 383 -13.45 6.01 19.92
N VAL A 384 -12.31 5.54 19.45
CA VAL A 384 -11.19 6.40 19.05
C VAL A 384 -11.25 6.81 17.57
N TRP A 385 -12.03 6.12 16.73
CA TRP A 385 -12.11 6.41 15.30
C TRP A 385 -13.57 6.64 14.91
N LYS A 386 -13.83 7.81 14.31
CA LYS A 386 -15.07 8.02 13.57
C LYS A 386 -15.01 7.04 12.41
N GLY A 387 -15.87 6.03 12.40
CA GLY A 387 -15.83 4.91 11.45
C GLY A 387 -16.00 5.34 9.99
N GLY A 388 -16.47 4.40 9.16
CA GLY A 388 -16.60 4.61 7.72
C GLY A 388 -17.35 5.89 7.34
N LEU A 389 -17.06 6.38 6.14
CA LEU A 389 -17.73 7.53 5.51
C LEU A 389 -17.51 8.87 6.22
N CYS A 390 -16.44 9.02 7.00
CA CYS A 390 -16.09 10.29 7.64
C CYS A 390 -15.31 11.27 6.75
N GLY A 391 -14.96 10.87 5.52
CA GLY A 391 -14.20 11.68 4.57
C GLY A 391 -12.73 11.87 4.94
N ILE A 392 -12.19 11.08 5.85
CA ILE A 392 -10.77 11.09 6.24
C ILE A 392 -10.13 9.78 5.80
N LEU A 393 -9.05 9.88 5.03
CA LEU A 393 -8.20 8.75 4.66
C LEU A 393 -6.80 8.94 5.23
N TYR A 394 -6.19 7.85 5.70
CA TYR A 394 -4.87 7.89 6.30
C TYR A 394 -3.80 7.55 5.27
N THR A 395 -2.65 8.21 5.32
CA THR A 395 -1.58 8.00 4.35
C THR A 395 -0.34 7.43 5.02
N VAL A 396 0.32 6.50 4.32
CA VAL A 396 1.63 5.95 4.67
C VAL A 396 2.50 5.83 3.43
N THR A 397 3.81 5.98 3.57
CA THR A 397 4.74 5.82 2.43
C THR A 397 5.20 4.38 2.23
N SER A 398 5.03 3.50 3.23
CA SER A 398 5.41 2.08 3.15
C SER A 398 4.70 1.25 4.21
N TRP A 399 4.67 -0.06 4.02
CA TRP A 399 4.09 -1.04 4.96
C TRP A 399 4.75 -1.01 6.34
N VAL A 400 6.02 -0.64 6.43
CA VAL A 400 6.75 -0.50 7.70
C VAL A 400 6.09 0.52 8.63
N LEU A 401 5.44 1.55 8.07
CA LEU A 401 4.74 2.58 8.85
C LEU A 401 3.34 2.17 9.30
N ILE A 402 2.87 1.01 8.84
CA ILE A 402 1.66 0.36 9.34
C ILE A 402 2.04 -0.65 10.45
N SER A 403 3.23 -1.26 10.36
CA SER A 403 3.67 -2.46 11.12
C SER A 403 4.21 -2.26 12.54
#